data_AF-A0A971TD53-F1
#
_entry.id   AF-A0A971TD53-F1
#
_cell.length_a   1.000
_cell.length_b   1.000
_cell.length_c   1.000
_cell.angle_alpha   90.00
_cell.angle_beta   90.00
_cell.angle_gamma   90.00
#
_symmetry.space_group_name_H-M   'P 1'
#
loop_
_entity.id
_entity.type
_entity.pdbx_description
1 polymer ?
#
loop_
_entity_poly.entity_id
_entity_poly.type
_entity_poly.pdbx_seq_one_letter_code
_entity_poly.pdbx_strand_id
1 'polypeptide(L)'
;TGEVYVVGVSPAYQGRGLAGPLTDLGLAHLAARGCTEVVLYVDGDNTPARRTYERAGLRVLTTDRVYAPAGSAVPEPESARQD
;
A
#
# COMPACT_ATOMS: atom_id res chain seq x y z
N THR A 1 0.62 12.10 -12.06
CA THR A 1 0.33 11.04 -11.07
C THR A 1 1.64 10.43 -10.61
N GLY A 2 1.74 10.09 -9.34
CA GLY A 2 2.89 9.40 -8.75
C GLY A 2 2.48 8.13 -8.02
N GLU A 3 3.44 7.36 -7.55
CA GLU A 3 3.20 6.12 -6.81
C GLU A 3 4.13 6.03 -5.61
N VAL A 4 3.58 5.51 -4.51
CA VAL A 4 4.36 5.07 -3.35
C VAL A 4 4.54 3.57 -3.47
N TYR A 5 5.72 3.18 -3.93
CA TYR A 5 6.04 1.80 -4.25
C TYR A 5 6.06 0.87 -3.02
N VAL A 6 6.73 1.30 -1.95
CA VAL A 6 6.80 0.54 -0.70
C VAL A 6 6.93 1.47 0.50
N VAL A 7 6.26 1.12 1.59
CA VAL A 7 6.48 1.70 2.92
C VAL A 7 6.89 0.57 3.86
N GLY A 8 8.18 0.54 4.21
CA GLY A 8 8.75 -0.50 5.07
C GLY A 8 9.04 0.03 6.47
N VAL A 9 8.57 -0.67 7.50
CA VAL A 9 8.98 -0.46 8.89
C VAL A 9 9.63 -1.75 9.39
N SER A 10 10.88 -1.66 9.84
CA SER A 10 11.59 -2.80 10.43
C SER A 10 10.77 -3.44 11.56
N PRO A 11 10.73 -4.77 11.67
CA PRO A 11 9.96 -5.48 12.70
C PRO A 11 10.19 -4.96 14.12
N ALA A 12 11.41 -4.56 14.47
CA ALA A 12 11.77 -4.01 15.78
C ALA A 12 11.05 -2.68 16.13
N TYR A 13 10.48 -2.01 15.12
CA TYR A 13 9.85 -0.70 15.23
C TYR A 13 8.37 -0.70 14.79
N GLN A 14 7.80 -1.86 14.49
CA GLN A 14 6.38 -1.98 14.19
C GLN A 14 5.50 -1.65 15.41
N GLY A 15 4.25 -1.26 15.16
CA GLY A 15 3.32 -0.85 16.23
C GLY A 15 3.58 0.54 16.82
N ARG A 16 4.62 1.25 16.39
CA ARG A 16 4.98 2.59 16.88
C ARG A 16 4.39 3.75 16.07
N GLY A 17 3.49 3.46 15.13
CA GLY A 17 2.85 4.50 14.29
C GLY A 17 3.75 5.13 13.23
N LEU A 18 4.93 4.55 12.92
CA LEU A 18 5.90 5.13 11.98
C LEU A 18 5.45 5.13 10.51
N ALA A 19 4.51 4.26 10.13
CA ALA A 19 4.02 4.17 8.77
C ALA A 19 3.32 5.47 8.29
N GLY A 20 2.62 6.17 9.20
CA GLY A 20 1.96 7.44 8.88
C GLY A 20 2.97 8.52 8.46
N PRO A 21 3.91 8.92 9.34
CA PRO A 21 4.93 9.91 9.00
C PRO A 21 5.77 9.56 7.76
N LEU A 22 6.07 8.28 7.54
CA LEU A 22 6.77 7.84 6.32
C LEU A 22 5.91 8.03 5.07
N THR A 23 4.61 7.76 5.16
CA THR A 23 3.65 8.01 4.08
C THR A 23 3.56 9.50 3.78
N ASP A 24 3.43 10.34 4.82
CA ASP A 24 3.35 11.80 4.67
C ASP A 24 4.58 12.38 3.97
N LEU A 25 5.78 11.88 4.31
CA LEU A 25 7.02 12.28 3.65
C LEU A 25 7.00 11.94 2.15
N GLY A 26 6.53 10.74 1.79
CA GLY A 26 6.39 10.31 0.40
C GLY A 26 5.38 11.16 -0.37
N LEU A 27 4.21 11.41 0.22
CA LEU A 27 3.17 12.24 -0.38
C LEU A 27 3.64 13.70 -0.57
N ALA A 28 4.32 14.27 0.41
CA ALA A 28 4.90 15.61 0.31
C ALA A 28 5.94 15.70 -0.82
N HIS A 29 6.78 14.66 -0.99
CA HIS A 29 7.74 14.59 -2.10
C HIS A 29 7.03 14.56 -3.46
N LEU A 30 5.98 13.74 -3.60
CA LEU A 30 5.20 13.65 -4.84
C LEU A 30 4.50 14.99 -5.16
N ALA A 31 3.92 15.64 -4.14
CA ALA A 31 3.29 16.95 -4.28
C ALA A 31 4.30 18.03 -4.73
N ALA A 32 5.50 18.06 -4.15
CA ALA A 32 6.56 18.99 -4.54
C ALA A 32 7.01 18.82 -6.01
N ARG A 33 6.77 17.64 -6.58
CA ARG A 33 7.05 17.32 -7.99
C ARG A 33 5.85 17.55 -8.93
N GLY A 34 4.77 18.14 -8.42
CA GLY A 34 3.56 18.44 -9.19
C GLY A 34 2.62 17.25 -9.37
N CYS A 35 2.79 16.15 -8.62
CA CYS A 35 1.83 15.06 -8.66
C CYS A 35 0.55 15.48 -7.91
N THR A 36 -0.58 15.43 -8.60
CA THR A 36 -1.91 15.72 -8.02
C THR A 36 -2.67 14.46 -7.59
N GLU A 37 -2.14 13.29 -7.95
CA GLU A 37 -2.72 11.98 -7.67
C GLU A 37 -1.61 11.00 -7.29
N VAL A 38 -1.93 10.10 -6.35
CA VAL A 38 -1.07 9.02 -5.90
C VAL A 38 -1.84 7.71 -5.93
N VAL A 39 -1.21 6.67 -6.48
CA VAL A 39 -1.73 5.30 -6.49
C VAL A 39 -0.75 4.41 -5.74
N LEU A 40 -1.27 3.37 -5.08
CA LEU A 40 -0.49 2.29 -4.48
C LEU A 40 -1.35 1.04 -4.39
N TYR A 41 -0.71 -0.12 -4.32
CA TYR A 41 -1.36 -1.41 -4.10
C TYR A 41 -1.17 -1.86 -2.64
N VAL A 42 -2.17 -2.54 -2.10
CA VAL A 42 -2.12 -3.14 -0.77
C VAL A 42 -2.81 -4.48 -0.81
N ASP A 43 -2.19 -5.51 -0.21
CA ASP A 43 -2.85 -6.78 -0.01
C ASP A 43 -4.15 -6.61 0.78
N GLY A 44 -5.21 -7.30 0.34
CA GLY A 44 -6.56 -7.10 0.87
C GLY A 44 -6.69 -7.36 2.38
N ASP A 45 -5.83 -8.20 2.93
CA ASP A 45 -5.75 -8.57 4.34
C ASP A 45 -4.80 -7.69 5.17
N ASN A 46 -4.00 -6.82 4.55
CA ASN A 46 -3.09 -5.89 5.22
C ASN A 46 -3.85 -4.69 5.81
N THR A 47 -4.67 -4.99 6.82
CA THR A 47 -5.49 -4.04 7.56
C THR A 47 -4.69 -2.86 8.14
N PRO A 48 -3.47 -3.05 8.69
CA PRO A 48 -2.65 -1.93 9.17
C PRO A 48 -2.28 -0.93 8.07
N ALA A 49 -1.85 -1.41 6.89
CA ALA A 49 -1.52 -0.55 5.77
C ALA A 49 -2.76 0.19 5.25
N ARG A 50 -3.88 -0.53 5.06
CA ARG A 50 -5.17 0.08 4.65
C ARG A 50 -5.59 1.22 5.57
N ARG A 51 -5.57 1.01 6.89
CA ARG A 51 -5.89 2.06 7.87
C ARG A 51 -4.92 3.24 7.85
N THR A 52 -3.66 3.01 7.46
CA THR A 52 -2.66 4.09 7.33
C THR A 52 -3.01 4.97 6.14
N TYR A 53 -3.25 4.37 4.98
CA TYR A 53 -3.55 5.10 3.76
C TYR A 53 -4.93 5.76 3.77
N GLU A 54 -5.95 5.12 4.36
CA GLU A 54 -7.26 5.74 4.59
C GLU A 54 -7.14 7.02 5.45
N ARG A 55 -6.29 7.01 6.48
CA ARG A 55 -6.02 8.20 7.32
C ARG A 55 -5.25 9.28 6.58
N ALA A 56 -4.40 8.90 5.63
CA ALA A 56 -3.71 9.84 4.74
C ALA A 56 -4.62 10.40 3.62
N GLY A 57 -5.92 10.04 3.61
CA GLY A 57 -6.90 10.54 2.66
C GLY A 57 -6.97 9.76 1.34
N LEU A 58 -6.26 8.63 1.23
CA LEU A 58 -6.39 7.74 0.09
C LEU A 58 -7.71 6.97 0.18
N ARG A 59 -8.25 6.63 -0.99
CA ARG A 59 -9.48 5.86 -1.14
C ARG A 59 -9.22 4.65 -2.02
N VAL A 60 -10.03 3.62 -1.85
CA VAL A 60 -10.02 2.47 -2.76
C VAL A 60 -10.42 2.95 -4.15
N LEU A 61 -9.55 2.71 -5.14
CA LEU A 61 -9.81 2.94 -6.56
C LEU A 61 -10.35 1.67 -7.22
N THR A 62 -9.66 0.54 -6.98
CA THR A 62 -9.97 -0.78 -7.53
C THR A 62 -9.78 -1.84 -6.43
N THR A 63 -10.46 -2.97 -6.56
CA THR A 63 -10.24 -4.15 -5.72
C THR A 63 -10.14 -5.37 -6.62
N ASP A 64 -8.96 -5.97 -6.66
CA ASP A 64 -8.70 -7.18 -7.42
C ASP A 64 -8.90 -8.43 -6.55
N ARG A 65 -9.52 -9.46 -7.13
CA ARG A 65 -9.78 -10.74 -6.46
C ARG A 65 -9.28 -11.88 -7.32
N VAL A 66 -8.45 -12.73 -6.72
CA VAL A 66 -7.96 -13.96 -7.33
C VAL A 66 -8.90 -15.11 -6.94
N TYR A 67 -9.35 -15.88 -7.92
CA TYR A 67 -10.16 -17.09 -7.72
C TYR A 67 -9.36 -18.31 -8.14
N ALA A 68 -9.49 -19.40 -7.39
CA ALA A 68 -8.83 -20.65 -7.68
C ALA A 68 -9.82 -21.83 -7.52
N PRO A 69 -9.65 -22.93 -8.28
CA PRO A 69 -10.47 -24.13 -8.11
C PRO A 69 -10.46 -24.64 -6.66
N ALA A 70 -11.56 -25.25 -6.22
CA ALA A 70 -11.60 -25.87 -4.90
C ALA A 70 -10.51 -26.94 -4.78
N GLY A 71 -9.61 -26.79 -3.80
CA GLY A 71 -8.51 -27.72 -3.55
C GLY A 71 -7.17 -27.37 -4.21
N SER A 72 -7.08 -26.30 -5.01
CA SER A 72 -5.77 -25.77 -5.42
C SER A 72 -5.16 -24.92 -4.31
N ALA A 73 -3.84 -25.06 -4.07
CA ALA A 73 -3.12 -24.13 -3.23
C ALA A 73 -3.27 -22.71 -3.81
N VAL A 74 -3.59 -21.74 -2.95
CA VAL A 74 -3.57 -20.33 -3.34
C VAL A 74 -2.13 -20.04 -3.76
N PRO A 75 -1.86 -19.68 -5.04
CA PRO A 75 -0.53 -19.23 -5.40
C PRO A 75 -0.22 -18.04 -4.49
N GLU A 76 0.98 -17.99 -3.89
CA GLU A 76 1.36 -16.83 -3.09
C GLU A 76 1.05 -15.58 -3.92
N PRO A 77 0.38 -14.58 -3.34
CA PRO A 77 0.10 -13.35 -4.05
C PRO A 77 1.45 -12.86 -4.55
N GLU A 78 1.57 -12.82 -5.86
CA GLU A 78 2.71 -12.27 -6.56
C GLU A 78 2.67 -10.78 -6.21
N SER A 79 3.30 -10.44 -5.08
CA SER A 79 3.22 -9.14 -4.43
C SER A 79 3.54 -8.14 -5.52
N ALA A 80 2.50 -7.44 -5.96
CA ALA A 80 2.37 -6.80 -7.28
C ALA A 80 3.72 -6.72 -8.01
N ARG A 81 3.95 -7.52 -9.07
CA ARG A 81 5.17 -7.37 -9.87
C ARG A 81 5.32 -5.90 -10.23
N GLN A 82 6.32 -5.36 -9.58
CA GLN A 82 6.68 -3.99 -9.52
C GLN A 82 7.69 -3.79 -10.67
N ASP A 83 7.18 -3.88 -11.89
CA ASP A 83 7.92 -3.79 -13.16
C ASP A 83 7.36 -2.63 -14.01
#